data_AF-A0A8J3W2R2-F1
#
_entry.id   AF-A0A8J3W2R2-F1
#
_cell.length_a   1.000
_cell.length_b   1.000
_cell.length_c   1.000
_cell.angle_alpha   90.00
_cell.angle_beta   90.00
_cell.angle_gamma   90.00
#
_symmetry.space_group_name_H-M   'P 1'
#
loop_
_entity.id
_entity.type
_entity.pdbx_description
1 polymer ?
#
loop_
_entity_poly.entity_id
_entity_poly.type
_entity_poly.pdbx_seq_one_letter_code
_entity_poly.pdbx_strand_id
1 'polypeptide(L)'
;MPWDVVLDVGGAVPALVRNAARALADSVERYVFMSTISAYRDWPHQPVDESSPMWDGDPDLDPGTRRWDPDAYGPLKVGCELGEEARNYR
;
A
#
# COMPACT_ATOMS: atom_id res chain seq x y z
N MET A 1 -26.28 -2.96 -1.32
CA MET A 1 -26.07 -2.07 -0.15
C MET A 1 -24.60 -1.69 -0.18
N PRO A 2 -24.24 -0.40 -0.13
CA PRO A 2 -22.84 0.00 0.00
C PRO A 2 -22.29 -0.44 1.36
N TRP A 3 -20.96 -0.59 1.46
CA TRP A 3 -20.25 -0.84 2.71
C TRP A 3 -19.84 0.48 3.36
N ASP A 4 -19.85 0.57 4.69
CA ASP A 4 -19.35 1.78 5.36
C ASP A 4 -17.83 1.89 5.20
N VAL A 5 -17.11 0.79 5.43
CA VAL A 5 -15.64 0.74 5.36
C VAL A 5 -15.17 -0.57 4.73
N VAL A 6 -14.13 -0.49 3.92
CA VAL A 6 -13.34 -1.63 3.45
C VAL A 6 -11.93 -1.52 4.01
N LEU A 7 -11.45 -2.59 4.64
CA LEU A 7 -10.07 -2.73 5.11
C LEU A 7 -9.30 -3.64 4.16
N ASP A 8 -8.34 -3.10 3.43
CA ASP A 8 -7.42 -3.88 2.61
C ASP A 8 -6.22 -4.33 3.44
N VAL A 9 -6.35 -5.53 3.99
CA VAL A 9 -5.33 -6.16 4.85
C VAL A 9 -4.29 -6.97 4.06
N GLY A 10 -4.57 -7.27 2.78
CA GLY A 10 -3.76 -8.19 1.97
C GLY A 10 -2.97 -7.51 0.85
N GLY A 11 -3.17 -6.21 0.64
CA GLY A 11 -2.54 -5.47 -0.45
C GLY A 11 -1.00 -5.44 -0.34
N ALA A 12 -0.35 -6.03 -1.34
CA ALA A 12 1.11 -6.08 -1.46
C ALA A 12 1.61 -5.79 -2.89
N VAL A 13 0.71 -5.50 -3.82
CA VAL A 13 1.05 -5.10 -5.20
C VAL A 13 0.34 -3.78 -5.48
N PRO A 14 1.07 -2.69 -5.79
CA PRO A 14 0.51 -1.35 -5.96
C PRO A 14 -0.67 -1.29 -6.93
N ALA A 15 -0.54 -1.93 -8.10
CA ALA A 15 -1.61 -1.98 -9.10
C ALA A 15 -2.88 -2.68 -8.59
N LEU A 16 -2.76 -3.71 -7.75
CA LEU A 16 -3.91 -4.41 -7.18
C LEU A 16 -4.65 -3.55 -6.15
N VAL A 17 -3.91 -2.89 -5.25
CA VAL A 17 -4.49 -1.96 -4.27
C VAL A 17 -5.21 -0.83 -4.97
N ARG A 18 -4.56 -0.20 -5.96
CA ARG A 18 -5.17 0.86 -6.78
C ARG A 18 -6.43 0.37 -7.49
N ASN A 19 -6.41 -0.83 -8.08
CA ASN A 19 -7.56 -1.37 -8.81
C ASN A 19 -8.72 -1.73 -7.86
N ALA A 20 -8.44 -2.29 -6.68
CA ALA A 20 -9.45 -2.59 -5.67
C ALA A 20 -10.11 -1.31 -5.15
N ALA A 21 -9.30 -0.32 -4.74
CA ALA A 21 -9.80 1.00 -4.35
C ALA A 21 -10.62 1.65 -5.47
N ARG A 22 -10.26 1.41 -6.74
CA ARG A 22 -11.04 1.90 -7.88
C ARG A 22 -12.36 1.21 -8.11
N ALA A 23 -12.38 -0.12 -8.03
CA ALA A 23 -13.59 -0.90 -8.22
C ALA A 23 -14.65 -0.63 -7.13
N LEU A 24 -14.21 -0.27 -5.93
CA LEU A 24 -15.09 -0.07 -4.77
C LEU A 24 -15.51 1.39 -4.55
N ALA A 25 -14.97 2.34 -5.31
CA ALA A 25 -15.12 3.77 -5.06
C ALA A 25 -16.57 4.26 -4.92
N ASP A 26 -17.49 3.72 -5.72
CA ASP A 26 -18.90 4.13 -5.71
C ASP A 26 -19.75 3.25 -4.77
N SER A 27 -19.13 2.34 -4.03
CA SER A 27 -19.80 1.33 -3.19
C SER A 27 -19.30 1.33 -1.74
N VAL A 28 -18.33 2.18 -1.38
CA VAL A 28 -17.79 2.28 -0.01
C VAL A 28 -17.60 3.73 0.41
N GLU A 29 -17.92 4.08 1.65
CA GLU A 29 -17.64 5.43 2.16
C GLU A 29 -16.13 5.65 2.40
N ARG A 30 -15.42 4.60 2.84
CA ARG A 30 -13.97 4.65 3.06
C ARG A 30 -13.28 3.34 2.70
N TYR A 31 -12.21 3.46 1.91
CA TYR A 31 -11.24 2.39 1.68
C TYR A 31 -10.01 2.68 2.54
N VAL A 32 -9.58 1.74 3.37
CA VAL A 32 -8.39 1.88 4.21
C VAL A 32 -7.41 0.77 3.87
N PHE A 33 -6.25 1.17 3.36
CA PHE A 33 -5.14 0.27 3.14
C PHE A 33 -4.35 0.04 4.43
N MET A 34 -4.09 -1.22 4.78
CA MET A 34 -3.23 -1.55 5.91
C MET A 34 -1.78 -1.61 5.44
N SER A 35 -0.99 -0.62 5.85
CA SER A 35 0.46 -0.62 5.61
C SER A 35 1.20 -1.60 6.54
N THR A 36 2.52 -1.50 6.60
CA THR A 36 3.41 -2.33 7.39
C THR A 36 4.61 -1.53 7.87
N ILE A 37 5.16 -1.91 9.03
CA ILE A 37 6.43 -1.37 9.53
C ILE A 37 7.60 -1.60 8.56
N SER A 38 7.50 -2.57 7.64
CA SER A 38 8.54 -2.82 6.61
C SER A 38 8.62 -1.72 5.54
N ALA A 39 7.70 -0.75 5.53
CA ALA A 39 7.77 0.43 4.67
C ALA A 39 8.92 1.38 5.08
N TYR A 40 9.34 1.35 6.35
CA TYR A 40 10.45 2.13 6.86
C TYR A 40 11.77 1.42 6.60
N ARG A 41 12.71 2.10 5.92
CA ARG A 41 13.97 1.50 5.47
C ARG A 41 14.92 1.10 6.61
N ASP A 42 14.72 1.70 7.78
CA ASP A 42 15.57 1.52 8.94
C ASP A 42 15.11 0.35 9.84
N TRP A 43 13.89 -0.17 9.62
CA TRP A 43 13.41 -1.39 10.29
C TRP A 43 14.03 -2.64 9.63
N PRO A 44 14.43 -3.69 10.38
CA PRO A 44 14.35 -3.86 11.84
C PRO A 44 15.63 -3.45 12.59
N HIS A 45 16.54 -2.71 11.95
CA HIS A 45 17.85 -2.41 12.50
C HIS A 45 17.82 -1.39 13.64
N GLN A 46 16.82 -0.51 13.66
CA GLN A 46 16.56 0.43 14.75
C GLN A 46 15.06 0.67 14.94
N PRO A 47 14.64 1.23 16.10
CA PRO A 47 13.26 1.70 16.27
C PRO A 47 12.88 2.72 15.20
N VAL A 48 11.63 2.65 14.74
CA VAL A 48 11.05 3.57 13.75
C VAL A 48 9.70 4.08 14.24
N ASP A 49 9.29 5.23 13.72
CA ASP A 49 8.00 5.88 13.92
C ASP A 49 7.47 6.41 12.57
N GLU A 50 6.29 7.05 12.57
CA GLU A 50 5.64 7.57 11.36
C GLU A 50 6.39 8.74 10.70
N SER A 51 7.44 9.28 11.33
CA SER A 51 8.33 10.28 10.74
C SER A 51 9.61 9.68 10.16
N SER A 52 9.82 8.38 10.36
CA SER A 52 11.02 7.68 9.90
C SER A 52 11.05 7.56 8.38
N PRO A 53 12.24 7.51 7.77
CA PRO A 53 12.36 7.46 6.32
C PRO A 53 11.82 6.13 5.77
N MET A 54 10.95 6.24 4.77
CA MET A 54 10.47 5.10 4.00
C MET A 54 11.44 4.71 2.87
N TRP A 55 11.23 3.54 2.29
CA TRP A 55 11.83 3.16 1.02
C TRP A 55 11.38 4.08 -0.12
N ASP A 56 12.15 4.14 -1.20
CA ASP A 56 11.66 4.70 -2.47
C ASP A 56 10.55 3.77 -3.02
N GLY A 57 9.36 4.30 -3.19
CA GLY A 57 8.20 3.58 -3.73
C GLY A 57 7.78 4.11 -5.10
N ASP A 58 7.12 3.25 -5.88
CA ASP A 58 6.50 3.60 -7.16
C ASP A 58 5.08 2.99 -7.21
N PRO A 59 4.02 3.78 -7.44
CA PRO A 59 2.66 3.26 -7.55
C PRO A 59 2.47 2.29 -8.74
N ASP A 60 3.39 2.26 -9.69
CA ASP A 60 3.43 1.32 -10.81
C ASP A 60 4.49 0.23 -10.65
N LEU A 61 5.12 0.11 -9.46
CA LEU A 61 6.05 -0.97 -9.16
C LEU A 61 5.36 -2.34 -9.31
N ASP A 62 5.89 -3.17 -10.20
CA ASP A 62 5.45 -4.55 -10.43
C ASP A 62 6.57 -5.50 -10.02
N PRO A 63 6.32 -6.44 -9.08
CA PRO A 63 7.33 -7.45 -8.73
C PRO A 63 7.65 -8.40 -9.89
N GLY A 64 6.86 -8.45 -10.96
CA GLY A 64 7.04 -9.33 -12.13
C GLY A 64 6.80 -10.82 -11.83
N THR A 65 6.59 -11.17 -10.56
CA THR A 65 6.36 -12.51 -10.07
C THR A 65 5.42 -12.49 -8.87
N ARG A 66 4.76 -13.62 -8.61
CA ARG A 66 4.00 -13.85 -7.37
C ARG A 66 4.83 -14.51 -6.27
N ARG A 67 6.11 -14.78 -6.53
CA ARG A 67 7.02 -15.31 -5.52
C ARG A 67 7.28 -14.22 -4.48
N TRP A 68 7.28 -14.63 -3.22
CA TRP A 68 7.64 -13.74 -2.12
C TRP A 68 9.13 -13.39 -2.21
N ASP A 69 9.42 -12.10 -2.04
CA ASP A 69 10.74 -11.51 -2.01
C ASP A 69 10.80 -10.51 -0.84
N PRO A 70 11.64 -10.75 0.18
CA PRO A 70 11.75 -9.85 1.32
C PRO A 70 12.28 -8.47 0.96
N ASP A 71 13.18 -8.38 -0.03
CA ASP A 71 13.83 -7.11 -0.41
C ASP A 71 12.86 -6.22 -1.20
N ALA A 72 11.93 -6.83 -1.94
CA ALA A 72 10.88 -6.11 -2.65
C ALA A 72 9.71 -5.67 -1.74
N TYR A 73 9.50 -6.32 -0.59
CA TYR A 73 8.29 -6.12 0.21
C TYR A 73 8.13 -4.69 0.73
N GLY A 74 9.19 -4.08 1.25
CA GLY A 74 9.17 -2.70 1.73
C GLY A 74 8.79 -1.70 0.62
N PRO A 75 9.57 -1.63 -0.49
CA PRO A 75 9.25 -0.78 -1.65
C PRO A 75 7.84 -1.01 -2.22
N LEU A 76 7.39 -2.26 -2.32
CA LEU A 76 6.03 -2.58 -2.79
C LEU A 76 4.95 -1.99 -1.87
N LYS A 77 5.16 -2.02 -0.55
CA LYS A 77 4.19 -1.47 0.40
C LYS A 77 4.14 0.06 0.35
N VAL A 78 5.27 0.73 0.16
CA VAL A 78 5.30 2.18 -0.13
C VAL A 78 4.56 2.48 -1.45
N GLY A 79 4.78 1.69 -2.50
CA GLY A 79 4.04 1.84 -3.76
C GLY A 79 2.52 1.66 -3.58
N CYS A 80 2.07 0.77 -2.71
CA CYS A 80 0.66 0.61 -2.39
C CYS A 80 0.06 1.85 -1.68
N GLU A 81 0.79 2.48 -0.77
CA GLU A 81 0.37 3.74 -0.13
C GLU A 81 0.19 4.84 -1.19
N LEU A 82 1.19 5.05 -2.05
CA LEU A 82 1.13 6.02 -3.15
C LEU A 82 -0.03 5.75 -4.13
N GLY A 83 -0.29 4.46 -4.41
CA GLY A 83 -1.37 4.04 -5.29
C GLY A 83 -2.78 4.30 -4.71
N GLU A 84 -2.90 4.35 -3.38
CA GLU A 84 -4.12 4.74 -2.66
C GLU A 84 -4.29 6.27 -2.67
N GLU A 85 -3.23 7.00 -2.29
CA GLU A 85 -3.24 8.47 -2.16
C GLU A 85 -3.54 9.21 -3.47
N ALA A 86 -3.25 8.61 -4.63
CA ALA A 86 -3.59 9.17 -5.94
C ALA A 86 -5.10 9.45 -6.14
N ARG A 87 -5.98 8.98 -5.23
CA ARG A 87 -7.40 9.33 -5.17
C ARG A 87 -7.71 10.62 -4.40
N ASN A 88 -6.89 11.03 -3.45
CA ASN A 88 -7.16 12.18 -2.57
C ASN A 88 -6.94 13.55 -3.26
N TYR A 89 -6.55 13.55 -4.54
CA TYR A 89 -6.30 14.75 -5.36
C TYR A 89 -7.33 14.97 -6.49
N ARG A 90 -8.54 14.41 -6.39
CA ARG A 90 -9.65 14.74 -7.29
C ARG A 90 -10.80 15.45 -6.59
#